data_AF-A0A4V6Y1V3-F1
#
_entry.id   AF-A0A4V6Y1V3-F1
#
_cell.length_a   1.000
_cell.length_b   1.000
_cell.length_c   1.000
_cell.angle_alpha   90.00
_cell.angle_beta   90.00
_cell.angle_gamma   90.00
#
_symmetry.space_group_name_H-M   'P 1'
#
loop_
_entity.id
_entity.type
_entity.pdbx_description
1 polymer ?
#
loop_
_entity_poly.entity_id
_entity_poly.type
_entity_poly.pdbx_seq_one_letter_code
_entity_poly.pdbx_strand_id
1 'polypeptide(L)'
;MKRAKKNNLLIIAIILAVFTGIQFAGPNIKNLPVTTELSVPHDVRVILKRACYDCHSNETKLLWFDKIAPASWMVAKDITDARKVLNFSTWGSLAPADQKGKLFEAFNQISLGAMPLKQYSALHSEAKLTAGDISILKTYISSLVSVKTSDTSRINAANKQYNEWIGAKTRFVKVKPAPNGIEYIPDFRNWKAISTSDRFDNGTMRVMVANDIAIKAIKENHINPWPNGATFAKIAWEELIDSTGKVQTGEFKQVEFMIKDDKKYEKTAGWGWARWKGIQLAPYGKTETFTQECINCHKPVKDNDFVFTMPLHLKSK
;
A
#
# COMPACT_ATOMS: atom_id res chain seq x y z
N MET A 1 -0.49 33.53 -51.90
CA MET A 1 -1.41 33.48 -50.73
C MET A 1 -2.55 32.44 -50.84
N LYS A 2 -3.26 32.28 -51.98
CA LYS A 2 -4.39 31.30 -52.09
C LYS A 2 -4.02 29.82 -51.91
N ARG A 3 -2.85 29.39 -52.39
CA ARG A 3 -2.36 27.99 -52.31
C ARG A 3 -2.03 27.57 -50.87
N ALA A 4 -1.45 28.48 -50.07
CA ALA A 4 -1.19 28.25 -48.64
C ALA A 4 -2.47 28.12 -47.81
N LYS A 5 -3.51 28.93 -48.09
CA LYS A 5 -4.83 28.79 -47.44
C LYS A 5 -5.51 27.45 -47.76
N LYS A 6 -5.41 26.95 -48.99
CA LYS A 6 -5.98 25.66 -49.40
C LYS A 6 -5.29 24.47 -48.72
N ASN A 7 -3.96 24.52 -48.56
CA ASN A 7 -3.20 23.49 -47.86
C ASN A 7 -3.52 23.48 -46.35
N ASN A 8 -3.68 24.65 -45.72
CA ASN A 8 -4.08 24.72 -44.31
C ASN A 8 -5.50 24.18 -44.08
N LEU A 9 -6.44 24.44 -45.00
CA LEU A 9 -7.79 23.91 -44.92
C LEU A 9 -7.81 22.38 -45.05
N LEU A 10 -6.99 21.83 -45.94
CA LEU A 10 -6.83 20.38 -46.11
C LEU A 10 -6.27 19.72 -44.84
N ILE A 11 -5.25 20.33 -44.23
CA ILE A 11 -4.65 19.83 -42.98
C ILE A 11 -5.67 19.84 -41.83
N ILE A 12 -6.44 20.92 -41.68
CA ILE A 12 -7.49 21.02 -40.65
C ILE A 12 -8.55 19.93 -40.87
N ALA A 13 -8.99 19.70 -42.12
CA ALA A 13 -9.95 18.66 -42.45
C ALA A 13 -9.43 17.26 -42.14
N ILE A 14 -8.15 16.98 -42.42
CA ILE A 14 -7.51 15.70 -42.07
C ILE A 14 -7.44 15.54 -40.55
N ILE A 15 -7.03 16.56 -39.80
CA ILE A 15 -6.96 16.51 -38.33
C ILE A 15 -8.35 16.26 -37.74
N LEU A 16 -9.39 16.94 -38.23
CA LEU A 16 -10.77 16.71 -37.80
C LEU A 16 -11.24 15.29 -38.12
N ALA A 17 -10.98 14.78 -39.33
CA ALA A 17 -11.35 13.43 -39.71
C ALA A 17 -10.65 12.37 -38.84
N VAL A 18 -9.36 12.54 -38.57
CA VAL A 18 -8.60 11.66 -37.67
C VAL A 18 -9.12 11.77 -36.23
N PHE A 19 -9.37 12.99 -35.74
CA PHE A 19 -9.91 13.24 -34.40
C PHE A 19 -11.30 12.65 -34.21
N THR A 20 -12.17 12.72 -35.22
CA THR A 20 -13.49 12.07 -35.20
C THR A 20 -13.34 10.54 -35.27
N GLY A 21 -12.45 10.03 -36.13
CA GLY A 21 -12.18 8.60 -36.27
C GLY A 21 -11.70 7.96 -34.97
N ILE A 22 -10.77 8.60 -34.26
CA ILE A 22 -10.20 8.08 -33.01
C ILE A 22 -11.23 8.00 -31.85
N GLN A 23 -12.30 8.81 -31.88
CA GLN A 23 -13.36 8.71 -30.86
C GLN A 23 -14.09 7.37 -30.89
N PHE A 24 -14.22 6.74 -32.08
CA PHE A 24 -14.88 5.44 -32.22
C PHE A 24 -14.07 4.27 -31.65
N ALA A 25 -12.77 4.47 -31.38
CA ALA A 25 -11.91 3.50 -30.70
C ALA A 25 -11.88 3.71 -29.16
N GLY A 26 -12.87 4.41 -28.61
CA GLY A 26 -12.99 4.66 -27.16
C GLY A 26 -13.18 3.39 -26.32
N PRO A 27 -12.53 3.28 -25.15
CA PRO A 27 -12.68 2.14 -24.24
C PRO A 27 -14.05 2.17 -23.57
N ASN A 28 -14.61 0.98 -23.33
CA ASN A 28 -15.86 0.83 -22.62
C ASN A 28 -15.60 0.66 -21.11
N ILE A 29 -15.91 1.70 -20.33
CA ILE A 29 -15.88 1.64 -18.86
C ILE A 29 -17.19 0.97 -18.40
N LYS A 30 -17.11 -0.33 -18.10
CA LYS A 30 -18.25 -1.09 -17.59
C LYS A 30 -18.52 -0.73 -16.13
N ASN A 31 -19.72 -0.21 -15.86
CA ASN A 31 -20.24 -0.06 -14.51
C ASN A 31 -21.01 -1.34 -14.16
N LEU A 32 -20.32 -2.27 -13.51
CA LEU A 32 -20.90 -3.51 -12.99
C LEU A 32 -21.87 -3.18 -11.83
N PRO A 33 -22.85 -4.05 -11.52
CA PRO A 33 -23.75 -3.81 -10.40
C PRO A 33 -22.98 -3.65 -9.08
N VAL A 34 -23.49 -2.78 -8.21
CA VAL A 34 -22.98 -2.63 -6.84
C VAL A 34 -23.48 -3.83 -6.04
N THR A 35 -22.57 -4.64 -5.50
CA THR A 35 -22.94 -5.86 -4.77
C THR A 35 -23.22 -5.57 -3.31
N THR A 36 -22.59 -4.54 -2.73
CA THR A 36 -22.79 -4.15 -1.33
C THR A 36 -22.40 -2.68 -1.15
N GLU A 37 -23.25 -1.91 -0.48
CA GLU A 37 -22.91 -0.55 -0.10
C GLU A 37 -22.01 -0.55 1.15
N LEU A 38 -20.94 0.25 1.11
CA LEU A 38 -20.05 0.46 2.25
C LEU A 38 -20.83 1.07 3.43
N SER A 39 -20.83 0.39 4.57
CA SER A 39 -21.44 0.89 5.81
C SER A 39 -20.47 1.80 6.56
N VAL A 40 -20.55 3.10 6.25
CA VAL A 40 -19.75 4.18 6.86
C VAL A 40 -20.66 5.31 7.36
N PRO A 41 -20.21 6.12 8.34
CA PRO A 41 -20.89 7.36 8.71
C PRO A 41 -21.14 8.27 7.50
N HIS A 42 -22.18 9.11 7.59
CA HIS A 42 -22.60 9.95 6.48
C HIS A 42 -21.47 10.83 5.95
N ASP A 43 -20.73 11.51 6.83
CA ASP A 43 -19.66 12.42 6.44
C ASP A 43 -18.53 11.70 5.69
N VAL A 44 -18.17 10.50 6.14
CA VAL A 44 -17.20 9.63 5.46
C VAL A 44 -17.71 9.22 4.07
N ARG A 45 -18.99 8.86 3.97
CA ARG A 45 -19.63 8.48 2.69
C ARG A 45 -19.58 9.62 1.68
N VAL A 46 -19.87 10.84 2.11
CA VAL A 46 -19.85 12.04 1.26
C VAL A 46 -18.44 12.27 0.70
N ILE A 47 -17.41 12.17 1.55
CA ILE A 47 -16.01 12.31 1.13
C ILE A 47 -15.63 11.23 0.11
N LEU A 48 -15.91 9.96 0.41
CA LEU A 48 -15.55 8.84 -0.48
C LEU A 48 -16.27 8.95 -1.85
N LYS A 49 -17.56 9.30 -1.86
CA LYS A 49 -18.32 9.48 -3.10
C LYS A 49 -17.76 10.62 -3.96
N ARG A 50 -17.34 11.72 -3.32
CA ARG A 50 -16.80 12.89 -4.03
C ARG A 50 -15.37 12.68 -4.53
N ALA A 51 -14.50 12.06 -3.74
CA ALA A 51 -13.05 12.05 -4.00
C ALA A 51 -12.53 10.71 -4.54
N CYS A 52 -13.27 9.61 -4.34
CA CYS A 52 -12.75 8.26 -4.60
C CYS A 52 -13.60 7.43 -5.58
N TYR A 53 -14.93 7.59 -5.58
CA TYR A 53 -15.83 6.67 -6.28
C TYR A 53 -15.66 6.69 -7.81
N ASP A 54 -15.23 7.79 -8.39
CA ASP A 54 -15.04 7.85 -9.85
C ASP A 54 -13.98 6.86 -10.34
N CYS A 55 -12.94 6.61 -9.54
CA CYS A 55 -11.90 5.63 -9.87
C CYS A 55 -12.07 4.29 -9.14
N HIS A 56 -12.54 4.31 -7.89
CA HIS A 56 -12.56 3.16 -6.99
C HIS A 56 -13.96 2.58 -6.76
N SER A 57 -14.94 2.85 -7.62
CA SER A 57 -16.26 2.21 -7.55
C SER A 57 -16.80 1.88 -8.92
N ASN A 58 -17.85 1.08 -8.99
CA ASN A 58 -18.65 0.88 -10.19
C ASN A 58 -19.67 2.01 -10.43
N GLU A 59 -19.76 3.00 -9.54
CA GLU A 59 -20.64 4.17 -9.65
C GLU A 59 -19.91 5.37 -10.30
N THR A 60 -18.99 5.11 -11.23
CA THR A 60 -18.15 6.15 -11.85
C THR A 60 -18.97 7.20 -12.59
N LYS A 61 -18.70 8.48 -12.28
CA LYS A 61 -19.33 9.64 -12.93
C LYS A 61 -18.28 10.45 -13.72
N LEU A 62 -18.11 10.09 -14.98
CA LEU A 62 -17.22 10.81 -15.89
C LEU A 62 -17.79 12.16 -16.31
N LEU A 63 -16.95 13.20 -16.29
CA LEU A 63 -17.25 14.48 -16.91
C LEU A 63 -17.25 14.33 -18.44
N TRP A 64 -17.77 15.33 -19.15
CA TRP A 64 -17.92 15.24 -20.60
C TRP A 64 -16.56 15.13 -21.32
N PHE A 65 -15.53 15.81 -20.81
CA PHE A 65 -14.19 15.81 -21.40
C PHE A 65 -13.42 14.51 -21.13
N ASP A 66 -13.73 13.79 -20.06
CA ASP A 66 -13.15 12.46 -19.78
C ASP A 66 -13.59 11.41 -20.81
N LYS A 67 -14.65 11.69 -21.56
CA LYS A 67 -15.20 10.78 -22.58
C LYS A 67 -14.56 11.00 -23.95
N ILE A 68 -13.70 12.01 -24.10
CA ILE A 68 -13.10 12.39 -25.38
C ILE A 68 -11.69 11.80 -25.47
N ALA A 69 -11.37 11.15 -26.60
CA ALA A 69 -10.03 10.63 -26.86
C ALA A 69 -9.03 11.79 -27.09
N PRO A 70 -7.77 11.65 -26.63
CA PRO A 70 -7.19 10.46 -25.99
C PRO A 70 -7.42 10.37 -24.47
N ALA A 71 -8.02 11.38 -23.84
CA ALA A 71 -8.21 11.40 -22.38
C ALA A 71 -9.03 10.20 -21.88
N SER A 72 -10.08 9.80 -22.61
CA SER A 72 -10.90 8.63 -22.28
C SER A 72 -10.12 7.33 -22.17
N TRP A 73 -9.01 7.19 -22.90
CA TRP A 73 -8.15 6.02 -22.87
C TRP A 73 -7.35 5.95 -21.58
N MET A 74 -6.78 7.09 -21.18
CA MET A 74 -6.07 7.23 -19.91
C MET A 74 -7.00 7.02 -18.73
N VAL A 75 -8.17 7.67 -18.75
CA VAL A 75 -9.19 7.56 -17.70
C VAL A 75 -9.66 6.11 -17.54
N ALA A 76 -9.99 5.42 -18.64
CA ALA A 76 -10.42 4.03 -18.56
C ALA A 76 -9.33 3.10 -18.03
N LYS A 77 -8.07 3.33 -18.41
CA LYS A 77 -6.93 2.60 -17.88
C LYS A 77 -6.77 2.83 -16.38
N ASP A 78 -6.79 4.09 -15.94
CA ASP A 78 -6.62 4.46 -14.54
C ASP A 78 -7.74 3.87 -13.68
N ILE A 79 -9.00 3.94 -14.13
CA ILE A 79 -10.15 3.31 -13.45
C ILE A 79 -9.98 1.79 -13.38
N THR A 80 -9.59 1.16 -14.50
CA THR A 80 -9.41 -0.29 -14.56
C THR A 80 -8.31 -0.76 -13.60
N ASP A 81 -7.19 -0.03 -13.54
CA ASP A 81 -6.09 -0.36 -12.64
C ASP A 81 -6.42 -0.03 -11.18
N ALA A 82 -7.12 1.08 -10.91
CA ALA A 82 -7.59 1.45 -9.58
C ALA A 82 -8.55 0.41 -8.98
N ARG A 83 -9.55 -0.04 -9.75
CA ARG A 83 -10.54 -1.05 -9.31
C ARG A 83 -9.94 -2.43 -9.03
N LYS A 84 -8.80 -2.78 -9.63
CA LYS A 84 -8.07 -4.03 -9.30
C LYS A 84 -7.49 -4.01 -7.88
N VAL A 85 -7.13 -2.82 -7.38
CA VAL A 85 -6.50 -2.66 -6.06
C VAL A 85 -7.54 -2.39 -4.98
N LEU A 86 -8.55 -1.58 -5.30
CA LEU A 86 -9.62 -1.16 -4.39
C LEU A 86 -10.88 -0.84 -5.19
N ASN A 87 -11.98 -1.53 -4.88
CA ASN A 87 -13.31 -1.25 -5.43
C ASN A 87 -14.37 -1.24 -4.30
N PHE A 88 -14.91 -0.07 -3.99
CA PHE A 88 -15.94 0.13 -2.98
C PHE A 88 -17.27 -0.53 -3.33
N SER A 89 -17.55 -0.79 -4.61
CA SER A 89 -18.80 -1.44 -5.02
C SER A 89 -18.80 -2.94 -4.76
N THR A 90 -17.62 -3.55 -4.51
CA THR A 90 -17.47 -4.95 -4.12
C THR A 90 -17.06 -5.09 -2.65
N TRP A 91 -17.29 -4.06 -1.83
CA TRP A 91 -16.76 -4.01 -0.46
C TRP A 91 -17.19 -5.19 0.42
N GLY A 92 -18.45 -5.62 0.28
CA GLY A 92 -19.01 -6.72 1.06
C GLY A 92 -18.41 -8.11 0.79
N SER A 93 -17.68 -8.29 -0.32
CA SER A 93 -16.99 -9.56 -0.60
C SER A 93 -15.66 -9.69 0.15
N LEU A 94 -15.15 -8.62 0.74
CA LEU A 94 -13.91 -8.61 1.50
C LEU A 94 -14.15 -9.10 2.93
N ALA A 95 -13.22 -9.89 3.47
CA ALA A 95 -13.26 -10.25 4.89
C ALA A 95 -13.11 -8.99 5.77
N PRO A 96 -13.68 -8.95 6.99
CA PRO A 96 -13.63 -7.77 7.85
C PRO A 96 -12.21 -7.24 8.12
N ALA A 97 -11.21 -8.12 8.22
CA ALA A 97 -9.82 -7.73 8.37
C ALA A 97 -9.26 -7.04 7.12
N ASP A 98 -9.60 -7.54 5.93
CA ASP A 98 -9.18 -6.94 4.65
C ASP A 98 -9.84 -5.59 4.42
N GLN A 99 -11.11 -5.44 4.81
CA GLN A 99 -11.81 -4.16 4.80
C GLN A 99 -11.07 -3.10 5.62
N LYS A 100 -10.71 -3.41 6.87
CA LYS A 100 -9.92 -2.49 7.73
C LYS A 100 -8.56 -2.16 7.11
N GLY A 101 -7.85 -3.18 6.62
CA GLY A 101 -6.55 -3.00 5.97
C GLY A 101 -6.62 -2.09 4.74
N LYS A 102 -7.67 -2.22 3.91
CA LYS A 102 -7.88 -1.38 2.72
C LYS A 102 -8.22 0.07 3.07
N LEU A 103 -9.03 0.30 4.11
CA LEU A 103 -9.30 1.65 4.60
C LEU A 103 -8.03 2.33 5.14
N PHE A 104 -7.24 1.59 5.92
CA PHE A 104 -5.97 2.09 6.43
C PHE A 104 -4.98 2.41 5.31
N GLU A 105 -4.85 1.52 4.32
CA GLU A 105 -4.02 1.76 3.13
C GLU A 105 -4.48 3.01 2.37
N ALA A 106 -5.77 3.16 2.11
CA ALA A 106 -6.33 4.33 1.44
C ALA A 106 -6.01 5.63 2.21
N PHE A 107 -6.17 5.63 3.53
CA PHE A 107 -5.86 6.78 4.36
C PHE A 107 -4.37 7.13 4.38
N ASN A 108 -3.48 6.14 4.37
CA ASN A 108 -2.05 6.42 4.25
C ASN A 108 -1.71 7.06 2.90
N GLN A 109 -2.28 6.55 1.80
CA GLN A 109 -2.09 7.15 0.47
C GLN A 109 -2.58 8.61 0.45
N ILE A 110 -3.70 8.90 1.10
CA ILE A 110 -4.25 10.26 1.26
C ILE A 110 -3.31 11.13 2.11
N SER A 111 -2.88 10.63 3.27
CA SER A 111 -2.05 11.37 4.22
C SER A 111 -0.67 11.71 3.65
N LEU A 112 -0.17 10.87 2.74
CA LEU A 112 1.09 11.10 2.01
C LEU A 112 0.90 11.99 0.77
N GLY A 113 -0.33 12.43 0.47
CA GLY A 113 -0.64 13.23 -0.71
C GLY A 113 -0.49 12.48 -2.04
N ALA A 114 -0.45 11.14 -2.00
CA ALA A 114 -0.39 10.30 -3.19
C ALA A 114 -1.76 10.15 -3.85
N MET A 115 -2.84 10.24 -3.05
CA MET A 115 -4.22 10.19 -3.51
C MET A 115 -5.01 11.41 -3.03
N PRO A 116 -5.89 11.98 -3.89
CA PRO A 116 -6.06 11.67 -5.30
C PRO A 116 -4.81 12.03 -6.13
N LEU A 117 -4.65 11.43 -7.31
CA LEU A 117 -3.55 11.76 -8.20
C LEU A 117 -3.52 13.26 -8.51
N LYS A 118 -2.36 13.91 -8.36
CA LYS A 118 -2.23 15.37 -8.57
C LYS A 118 -2.79 15.83 -9.92
N GLN A 119 -2.46 15.10 -10.99
CA GLN A 119 -2.96 15.36 -12.36
C GLN A 119 -4.49 15.27 -12.46
N TYR A 120 -5.10 14.31 -11.76
CA TYR A 120 -6.56 14.15 -11.75
C TYR A 120 -7.19 15.33 -11.02
N SER A 121 -6.73 15.63 -9.81
CA SER A 121 -7.25 16.73 -8.97
C SER A 121 -7.04 18.13 -9.58
N ALA A 122 -6.11 18.28 -10.53
CA ALA A 122 -5.91 19.54 -11.24
C ALA A 122 -7.09 19.88 -12.17
N LEU A 123 -7.70 18.86 -12.77
CA LEU A 123 -8.87 18.99 -13.66
C LEU A 123 -10.19 18.67 -12.94
N HIS A 124 -10.13 17.94 -11.83
CA HIS A 124 -11.25 17.52 -10.98
C HIS A 124 -11.09 18.13 -9.59
N SER A 125 -11.32 19.43 -9.49
CA SER A 125 -11.09 20.20 -8.26
C SER A 125 -11.96 19.72 -7.08
N GLU A 126 -13.14 19.20 -7.38
CA GLU A 126 -14.08 18.62 -6.43
C GLU A 126 -13.51 17.41 -5.70
N ALA A 127 -12.61 16.66 -6.31
CA ALA A 127 -11.97 15.50 -5.70
C ALA A 127 -10.89 15.87 -4.68
N LYS A 128 -10.46 17.14 -4.63
CA LYS A 128 -9.44 17.58 -3.67
C LYS A 128 -9.94 17.37 -2.24
N LEU A 129 -9.12 16.68 -1.45
CA LEU A 129 -9.34 16.48 -0.02
C LEU A 129 -8.80 17.66 0.78
N THR A 130 -9.63 18.23 1.63
CA THR A 130 -9.27 19.29 2.58
C THR A 130 -8.67 18.69 3.85
N ALA A 131 -8.02 19.52 4.67
CA ALA A 131 -7.55 19.10 5.99
C ALA A 131 -8.70 18.59 6.89
N GLY A 132 -9.89 19.18 6.75
CA GLY A 132 -11.11 18.72 7.43
C GLY A 132 -11.53 17.31 6.99
N ASP A 133 -11.53 17.05 5.67
CA ASP A 133 -11.84 15.72 5.14
C ASP A 133 -10.87 14.67 5.68
N ILE A 134 -9.56 14.97 5.67
CA ILE A 134 -8.52 14.06 6.17
C ILE A 134 -8.73 13.79 7.67
N SER A 135 -9.10 14.80 8.46
CA SER A 135 -9.39 14.64 9.88
C SER A 135 -10.59 13.73 10.16
N ILE A 136 -11.67 13.86 9.36
CA ILE A 136 -12.86 13.01 9.45
C ILE A 136 -12.49 11.55 9.12
N LEU A 137 -11.75 11.33 8.03
CA LEU A 137 -11.28 10.00 7.63
C LEU A 137 -10.37 9.38 8.70
N LYS A 138 -9.44 10.17 9.26
CA LYS A 138 -8.56 9.72 10.35
C LYS A 138 -9.37 9.27 11.55
N THR A 139 -10.31 10.10 12.00
CA THR A 139 -11.16 9.82 13.16
C THR A 139 -11.96 8.54 12.95
N TYR A 140 -12.56 8.38 11.78
CA TYR A 140 -13.29 7.16 11.44
C TYR A 140 -12.40 5.92 11.49
N ILE A 141 -11.24 5.93 10.84
CA ILE A 141 -10.36 4.76 10.79
C ILE A 141 -9.80 4.45 12.17
N SER A 142 -9.47 5.46 12.97
CA SER A 142 -9.09 5.28 14.37
C SER A 142 -10.23 4.67 15.19
N SER A 143 -11.50 5.01 14.92
CA SER A 143 -12.65 4.41 15.62
C SER A 143 -12.87 2.92 15.30
N LEU A 144 -12.36 2.45 14.15
CA LEU A 144 -12.39 1.01 13.81
C LEU A 144 -11.44 0.17 14.67
N VAL A 145 -10.62 0.83 15.48
CA VAL A 145 -9.64 0.25 16.38
C VAL A 145 -10.17 0.33 17.79
N SER A 146 -10.62 -0.80 18.30
CA SER A 146 -10.81 -0.95 19.73
C SER A 146 -9.44 -1.23 20.36
N VAL A 147 -8.81 -0.22 20.95
CA VAL A 147 -7.70 -0.42 21.89
C VAL A 147 -8.29 -1.07 23.13
N LYS A 148 -8.35 -2.40 23.15
CA LYS A 148 -8.83 -3.16 24.30
C LYS A 148 -7.65 -3.50 25.20
N THR A 149 -7.78 -3.21 26.50
CA THR A 149 -6.92 -3.79 27.52
C THR A 149 -6.84 -5.30 27.28
N SER A 150 -5.63 -5.83 27.27
CA SER A 150 -5.39 -7.23 26.98
C SER A 150 -5.89 -8.07 28.14
N ASP A 151 -6.75 -9.04 27.83
CA ASP A 151 -7.21 -10.00 28.83
C ASP A 151 -6.13 -11.07 29.09
N THR A 152 -6.33 -11.83 30.17
CA THR A 152 -5.44 -12.92 30.57
C THR A 152 -5.29 -14.00 29.49
N SER A 153 -6.28 -14.18 28.61
CA SER A 153 -6.22 -15.20 27.55
C SER A 153 -5.19 -14.83 26.47
N ARG A 154 -5.14 -13.56 26.06
CA ARG A 154 -4.17 -13.04 25.08
C ARG A 154 -2.75 -13.10 25.64
N ILE A 155 -2.57 -12.76 26.92
CA ILE A 155 -1.28 -12.87 27.61
C ILE A 155 -0.83 -14.34 27.68
N ASN A 156 -1.73 -15.25 28.04
CA ASN A 156 -1.41 -16.68 28.11
C ASN A 156 -1.07 -17.28 26.75
N ALA A 157 -1.76 -16.86 25.68
CA ALA A 157 -1.44 -17.28 24.31
C ALA A 157 -0.02 -16.83 23.90
N ALA A 158 0.32 -15.57 24.15
CA ALA A 158 1.66 -15.04 23.90
C ALA A 158 2.73 -15.79 24.71
N ASN A 159 2.49 -16.01 26.00
CA ASN A 159 3.42 -16.77 26.87
C ASN A 159 3.58 -18.21 26.41
N LYS A 160 2.50 -18.88 26.00
CA LYS A 160 2.55 -20.23 25.45
C LYS A 160 3.40 -20.29 24.19
N GLN A 161 3.16 -19.37 23.24
CA GLN A 161 3.94 -19.29 22.01
C GLN A 161 5.42 -19.02 22.29
N TYR A 162 5.72 -18.12 23.23
CA TYR A 162 7.09 -17.83 23.65
C TYR A 162 7.75 -19.05 24.30
N ASN A 163 7.06 -19.74 25.20
CA ASN A 163 7.57 -20.94 25.86
C ASN A 163 7.80 -22.10 24.89
N GLU A 164 6.90 -22.29 23.92
CA GLU A 164 7.10 -23.24 22.82
C GLU A 164 8.31 -22.85 21.96
N TRP A 165 8.52 -21.55 21.73
CA TRP A 165 9.64 -21.05 20.94
C TRP A 165 11.00 -21.22 21.65
N ILE A 166 11.10 -20.91 22.95
CA ILE A 166 12.36 -21.07 23.72
C ILE A 166 12.61 -22.53 24.14
N GLY A 167 11.55 -23.31 24.38
CA GLY A 167 11.62 -24.68 24.90
C GLY A 167 11.74 -25.74 23.81
N ALA A 168 11.23 -25.47 22.60
CA ALA A 168 11.57 -26.29 21.45
C ALA A 168 13.04 -26.05 21.11
N LYS A 169 13.89 -27.07 21.30
CA LYS A 169 15.12 -27.22 20.51
C LYS A 169 14.71 -26.99 19.07
N THR A 170 15.01 -25.83 18.51
CA THR A 170 14.49 -25.31 17.22
C THR A 170 14.41 -26.44 16.20
N ARG A 171 13.23 -27.05 16.04
CA ARG A 171 12.98 -27.87 14.86
C ARG A 171 13.13 -26.90 13.72
N PHE A 172 14.17 -27.07 12.92
CA PHE A 172 14.37 -26.32 11.69
C PHE A 172 13.10 -26.51 10.84
N VAL A 173 12.14 -25.61 10.98
CA VAL A 173 11.00 -25.57 10.09
C VAL A 173 11.62 -25.29 8.73
N LYS A 174 11.55 -26.27 7.82
CA LYS A 174 11.98 -26.07 6.43
C LYS A 174 11.03 -25.04 5.82
N VAL A 175 11.43 -23.77 5.89
CA VAL A 175 10.63 -22.65 5.41
C VAL A 175 10.66 -22.67 3.89
N LYS A 176 9.49 -22.58 3.26
CA LYS A 176 9.39 -22.50 1.81
C LYS A 176 9.76 -21.08 1.35
N PRO A 177 10.41 -20.93 0.18
CA PRO A 177 10.63 -19.62 -0.42
C PRO A 177 9.31 -18.90 -0.70
N ALA A 178 9.36 -17.58 -0.80
CA ALA A 178 8.25 -16.80 -1.32
C ALA A 178 8.00 -17.14 -2.80
N PRO A 179 6.78 -16.92 -3.34
CA PRO A 179 6.47 -17.25 -4.73
C PRO A 179 7.40 -16.61 -5.77
N ASN A 180 8.04 -15.48 -5.44
CA ASN A 180 9.04 -14.79 -6.27
C ASN A 180 10.49 -15.27 -6.06
N GLY A 181 10.68 -16.44 -5.43
CA GLY A 181 11.99 -17.06 -5.23
C GLY A 181 12.85 -16.45 -4.13
N ILE A 182 12.34 -15.48 -3.36
CA ILE A 182 13.07 -14.94 -2.21
C ILE A 182 13.03 -15.94 -1.06
N GLU A 183 14.21 -16.33 -0.59
CA GLU A 183 14.38 -17.24 0.54
C GLU A 183 14.08 -16.55 1.87
N TYR A 184 13.64 -17.34 2.85
CA TYR A 184 13.53 -16.86 4.22
C TYR A 184 14.92 -16.65 4.82
N ILE A 185 15.15 -15.49 5.46
CA ILE A 185 16.47 -15.10 5.99
C ILE A 185 16.47 -15.26 7.52
N PRO A 186 16.72 -16.44 8.11
CA PRO A 186 16.56 -16.65 9.56
C PRO A 186 17.44 -15.72 10.42
N ASP A 187 18.58 -15.28 9.88
CA ASP A 187 19.58 -14.47 10.57
C ASP A 187 19.14 -13.05 10.90
N PHE A 188 17.97 -12.58 10.40
CA PHE A 188 17.46 -11.26 10.80
C PHE A 188 17.26 -11.12 12.31
N ARG A 189 17.11 -12.24 13.02
CA ARG A 189 17.00 -12.26 14.49
C ARG A 189 18.22 -11.69 15.18
N ASN A 190 19.38 -11.67 14.51
CA ASN A 190 20.64 -11.14 15.00
C ASN A 190 20.91 -9.71 14.50
N TRP A 191 20.01 -9.13 13.71
CA TRP A 191 20.17 -7.79 13.15
C TRP A 191 19.79 -6.70 14.15
N LYS A 192 20.25 -5.48 13.88
CA LYS A 192 20.06 -4.35 14.78
C LYS A 192 18.71 -3.69 14.52
N ALA A 193 17.97 -3.39 15.58
CA ALA A 193 16.75 -2.59 15.49
C ALA A 193 17.09 -1.15 15.05
N ILE A 194 16.37 -0.67 14.05
CA ILE A 194 16.56 0.67 13.47
C ILE A 194 15.35 1.58 13.65
N SER A 195 14.15 1.01 13.87
CA SER A 195 12.94 1.77 14.16
C SER A 195 11.81 0.88 14.67
N THR A 196 10.75 1.49 15.19
CA THR A 196 9.47 0.86 15.50
C THR A 196 8.32 1.60 14.80
N SER A 197 7.17 0.93 14.65
CA SER A 197 5.92 1.56 14.21
C SER A 197 4.71 0.79 14.73
N ASP A 198 3.62 1.48 15.06
CA ASP A 198 2.34 0.88 15.40
C ASP A 198 1.45 0.73 14.16
N ARG A 199 0.50 -0.22 14.21
CA ARG A 199 -0.65 -0.25 13.31
C ARG A 199 -1.89 -0.43 14.16
N PHE A 200 -2.50 0.71 14.45
CA PHE A 200 -3.75 0.76 15.17
C PHE A 200 -4.82 -0.09 14.46
N ASP A 201 -4.94 -0.07 13.12
CA ASP A 201 -6.00 -0.77 12.36
C ASP A 201 -6.13 -2.27 12.64
N ASN A 202 -5.05 -2.92 13.06
CA ASN A 202 -5.03 -4.36 13.35
C ASN A 202 -4.41 -4.72 14.72
N GLY A 203 -4.15 -3.74 15.59
CA GLY A 203 -3.68 -3.97 16.96
C GLY A 203 -2.33 -4.68 17.04
N THR A 204 -1.40 -4.32 16.15
CA THR A 204 -0.05 -4.89 16.15
C THR A 204 1.00 -3.80 16.22
N MET A 205 2.15 -4.14 16.76
CA MET A 205 3.36 -3.32 16.73
C MET A 205 4.41 -3.93 15.79
N ARG A 206 5.28 -3.08 15.25
CA ARG A 206 6.40 -3.49 14.39
C ARG A 206 7.73 -3.05 14.95
N VAL A 207 8.69 -3.94 14.80
CA VAL A 207 10.11 -3.63 14.95
C VAL A 207 10.77 -3.83 13.60
N MET A 208 11.45 -2.79 13.13
CA MET A 208 12.27 -2.84 11.92
C MET A 208 13.71 -3.11 12.34
N VAL A 209 14.31 -4.17 11.78
CA VAL A 209 15.72 -4.50 11.95
C VAL A 209 16.44 -4.48 10.61
N ALA A 210 17.74 -4.26 10.61
CA ALA A 210 18.53 -4.13 9.39
C ALA A 210 19.90 -4.81 9.47
N ASN A 211 20.35 -5.35 8.34
CA ASN A 211 21.66 -5.99 8.23
C ASN A 211 22.81 -4.97 8.31
N ASP A 212 24.06 -5.45 8.44
CA ASP A 212 25.21 -4.55 8.65
C ASP A 212 25.46 -3.59 7.48
N ILE A 213 25.11 -3.97 6.24
CA ILE A 213 25.20 -3.09 5.07
C ILE A 213 24.28 -1.87 5.26
N ALA A 214 23.00 -2.11 5.61
CA ALA A 214 22.07 -1.04 5.89
C ALA A 214 22.49 -0.22 7.12
N ILE A 215 23.00 -0.86 8.17
CA ILE A 215 23.47 -0.13 9.37
C ILE A 215 24.66 0.78 9.04
N LYS A 216 25.59 0.33 8.19
CA LYS A 216 26.69 1.16 7.70
C LYS A 216 26.16 2.37 6.92
N ALA A 217 25.23 2.14 5.99
CA ALA A 217 24.58 3.19 5.23
C ALA A 217 23.89 4.25 6.12
N ILE A 218 23.21 3.81 7.19
CA ILE A 218 22.59 4.70 8.19
C ILE A 218 23.62 5.58 8.88
N LYS A 219 24.73 4.99 9.33
CA LYS A 219 25.81 5.72 10.02
C LYS A 219 26.49 6.74 9.11
N GLU A 220 26.65 6.41 7.83
CA GLU A 220 27.28 7.26 6.82
C GLU A 220 26.29 8.26 6.17
N ASN A 221 25.01 8.23 6.57
CA ASN A 221 23.93 9.02 5.97
C ASN A 221 23.78 8.79 4.44
N HIS A 222 24.12 7.60 3.97
CA HIS A 222 24.04 7.18 2.57
C HIS A 222 22.86 6.21 2.37
N ILE A 223 21.66 6.72 2.62
CA ILE A 223 20.41 5.92 2.64
C ILE A 223 19.48 6.24 1.46
N ASN A 224 19.88 7.08 0.52
CA ASN A 224 19.08 7.42 -0.65
C ASN A 224 19.96 7.68 -1.89
N PRO A 225 20.07 6.71 -2.82
CA PRO A 225 19.52 5.36 -2.72
C PRO A 225 20.24 4.51 -1.65
N TRP A 226 19.58 3.46 -1.18
CA TRP A 226 20.23 2.45 -0.34
C TRP A 226 21.23 1.63 -1.17
N PRO A 227 22.36 1.19 -0.58
CA PRO A 227 23.32 0.35 -1.30
C PRO A 227 22.77 -1.06 -1.56
N ASN A 228 23.16 -1.66 -2.67
CA ASN A 228 22.84 -3.06 -2.98
C ASN A 228 23.31 -3.99 -1.84
N GLY A 229 22.47 -4.96 -1.49
CA GLY A 229 22.64 -5.85 -0.35
C GLY A 229 22.04 -5.30 0.95
N ALA A 230 21.67 -4.01 1.04
CA ALA A 230 20.92 -3.50 2.20
C ALA A 230 19.61 -4.27 2.35
N THR A 231 19.38 -4.82 3.54
CA THR A 231 18.19 -5.63 3.81
C THR A 231 17.53 -5.22 5.11
N PHE A 232 16.21 -5.06 5.05
CA PHE A 232 15.36 -4.81 6.20
C PHE A 232 14.48 -6.02 6.49
N ALA A 233 14.26 -6.29 7.77
CA ALA A 233 13.18 -7.16 8.22
C ALA A 233 12.21 -6.35 9.09
N LYS A 234 10.93 -6.37 8.76
CA LYS A 234 9.84 -5.82 9.56
C LYS A 234 9.14 -6.95 10.27
N ILE A 235 9.23 -6.96 11.60
CA ILE A 235 8.68 -8.01 12.45
C ILE A 235 7.41 -7.47 13.08
N ALA A 236 6.28 -8.13 12.86
CA ALA A 236 5.00 -7.73 13.42
C ALA A 236 4.56 -8.67 14.55
N TRP A 237 4.26 -8.06 15.69
CA TRP A 237 3.77 -8.72 16.90
C TRP A 237 2.40 -8.17 17.26
N GLU A 238 1.57 -8.98 17.88
CA GLU A 238 0.39 -8.47 18.57
C GLU A 238 0.79 -7.42 19.59
N GLU A 239 0.00 -6.36 19.69
CA GLU A 239 0.18 -5.35 20.72
C GLU A 239 -0.66 -5.75 21.95
N LEU A 240 0.02 -5.98 23.07
CA LEU A 240 -0.61 -6.20 24.36
C LEU A 240 -0.49 -4.93 25.19
N ILE A 241 -1.62 -4.46 25.71
CA ILE A 241 -1.73 -3.23 26.49
C ILE A 241 -2.37 -3.58 27.83
N ASP A 242 -1.72 -3.24 28.94
CA ASP A 242 -2.26 -3.46 30.28
C ASP A 242 -3.16 -2.30 30.77
N SER A 243 -3.70 -2.43 31.97
CA SER A 243 -4.58 -1.43 32.58
C SER A 243 -3.88 -0.09 32.88
N THR A 244 -2.55 -0.06 32.88
CA THR A 244 -1.74 1.14 33.07
C THR A 244 -1.37 1.82 31.74
N GLY A 245 -1.76 1.21 30.61
CA GLY A 245 -1.40 1.67 29.28
C GLY A 245 0.00 1.25 28.83
N LYS A 246 0.68 0.37 29.59
CA LYS A 246 1.99 -0.16 29.19
C LYS A 246 1.80 -1.15 28.05
N VAL A 247 2.64 -0.98 27.02
CA VAL A 247 2.60 -1.78 25.81
C VAL A 247 3.73 -2.80 25.82
N GLN A 248 3.42 -4.05 25.46
CA GLN A 248 4.40 -5.13 25.26
C GLN A 248 4.05 -6.00 24.04
N THR A 249 5.04 -6.75 23.55
CA THR A 249 4.85 -7.69 22.43
C THR A 249 4.04 -8.91 22.87
N GLY A 250 3.00 -9.25 22.11
CA GLY A 250 2.24 -10.49 22.24
C GLY A 250 2.71 -11.56 21.26
N GLU A 251 1.77 -12.25 20.61
CA GLU A 251 2.10 -13.29 19.63
C GLU A 251 2.78 -12.74 18.36
N PHE A 252 3.73 -13.50 17.83
CA PHE A 252 4.32 -13.27 16.51
C PHE A 252 3.26 -13.44 15.43
N LYS A 253 3.10 -12.44 14.56
CA LYS A 253 2.14 -12.47 13.47
C LYS A 253 2.80 -12.68 12.12
N GLN A 254 3.90 -11.98 11.82
CA GLN A 254 4.60 -12.12 10.54
C GLN A 254 5.97 -11.43 10.54
N VAL A 255 6.78 -11.78 9.55
CA VAL A 255 7.98 -11.02 9.17
C VAL A 255 7.95 -10.71 7.68
N GLU A 256 8.38 -9.50 7.33
CA GLU A 256 8.44 -9.00 5.96
C GLU A 256 9.87 -8.57 5.65
N PHE A 257 10.34 -8.77 4.42
CA PHE A 257 11.67 -8.38 3.99
C PHE A 257 11.62 -7.42 2.81
N MET A 258 12.56 -6.47 2.82
CA MET A 258 12.92 -5.61 1.71
C MET A 258 14.42 -5.78 1.45
N ILE A 259 14.80 -6.20 0.25
CA ILE A 259 16.19 -6.49 -0.13
C ILE A 259 16.60 -5.60 -1.31
N LYS A 260 17.60 -4.74 -1.14
CA LYS A 260 18.07 -3.84 -2.20
C LYS A 260 18.96 -4.57 -3.18
N ASP A 261 18.58 -4.58 -4.45
CA ASP A 261 19.44 -4.98 -5.57
C ASP A 261 18.87 -4.41 -6.87
N ASP A 262 19.45 -3.31 -7.36
CA ASP A 262 18.94 -2.58 -8.50
C ASP A 262 18.90 -3.40 -9.80
N LYS A 263 19.78 -4.41 -9.94
CA LYS A 263 19.84 -5.26 -11.13
C LYS A 263 18.90 -6.45 -10.99
N LYS A 264 18.97 -7.18 -9.87
CA LYS A 264 18.16 -8.37 -9.64
C LYS A 264 16.66 -8.03 -9.55
N TYR A 265 16.35 -6.87 -9.00
CA TYR A 265 14.98 -6.43 -8.73
C TYR A 265 14.57 -5.22 -9.58
N GLU A 266 15.15 -5.04 -10.77
CA GLU A 266 14.83 -3.95 -11.70
C GLU A 266 13.32 -3.81 -11.95
N LYS A 267 12.63 -4.94 -12.14
CA LYS A 267 11.17 -5.01 -12.37
C LYS A 267 10.32 -4.69 -11.14
N THR A 268 10.93 -4.61 -9.97
CA THR A 268 10.27 -4.41 -8.68
C THR A 268 10.85 -3.21 -7.93
N ALA A 269 11.24 -2.18 -8.71
CA ALA A 269 11.77 -0.91 -8.25
C ALA A 269 13.12 -1.00 -7.52
N GLY A 270 13.97 -1.97 -7.89
CA GLY A 270 15.26 -2.23 -7.26
C GLY A 270 15.17 -2.92 -5.90
N TRP A 271 13.98 -3.37 -5.51
CA TRP A 271 13.72 -4.01 -4.22
C TRP A 271 13.08 -5.39 -4.37
N GLY A 272 13.60 -6.36 -3.63
CA GLY A 272 12.98 -7.67 -3.41
C GLY A 272 12.03 -7.60 -2.23
N TRP A 273 10.79 -8.04 -2.43
CA TRP A 273 9.72 -7.95 -1.43
C TRP A 273 9.23 -9.34 -1.07
N ALA A 274 9.22 -9.68 0.22
CA ALA A 274 8.72 -10.98 0.67
C ALA A 274 8.10 -10.90 2.06
N ARG A 275 7.21 -11.84 2.39
CA ARG A 275 6.49 -11.89 3.66
C ARG A 275 6.20 -13.33 4.05
N TRP A 276 6.36 -13.65 5.34
CA TRP A 276 6.00 -14.92 5.94
C TRP A 276 5.07 -14.71 7.13
N LYS A 277 3.97 -15.47 7.18
CA LYS A 277 2.89 -15.33 8.17
C LYS A 277 2.91 -16.46 9.19
N GLY A 278 2.60 -16.11 10.43
CA GLY A 278 2.47 -17.02 11.56
C GLY A 278 3.77 -17.72 11.95
N ILE A 279 3.72 -18.47 13.05
CA ILE A 279 4.86 -19.23 13.57
C ILE A 279 5.34 -20.34 12.61
N GLN A 280 4.45 -20.82 11.74
CA GLN A 280 4.79 -21.81 10.71
C GLN A 280 5.60 -21.21 9.55
N LEU A 281 5.72 -19.87 9.51
CA LEU A 281 6.39 -19.15 8.43
C LEU A 281 5.85 -19.59 7.07
N ALA A 282 4.54 -19.43 6.87
CA ALA A 282 3.93 -19.67 5.57
C ALA A 282 4.22 -18.48 4.64
N PRO A 283 4.81 -18.67 3.44
CA PRO A 283 5.06 -17.57 2.52
C PRO A 283 3.75 -16.93 2.06
N TYR A 284 3.75 -15.60 1.93
CA TYR A 284 2.62 -14.83 1.44
C TYR A 284 2.60 -14.75 -0.09
N GLY A 285 1.40 -14.64 -0.66
CA GLY A 285 1.17 -14.58 -2.10
C GLY A 285 0.97 -15.97 -2.72
N LYS A 286 0.31 -15.99 -3.88
CA LYS A 286 0.10 -17.22 -4.67
C LYS A 286 1.09 -17.34 -5.84
N THR A 287 1.49 -16.20 -6.39
CA THR A 287 2.30 -16.05 -7.60
C THR A 287 3.21 -14.83 -7.45
N GLU A 288 4.28 -14.73 -8.24
CA GLU A 288 5.26 -13.63 -8.18
C GLU A 288 4.64 -12.22 -8.24
N THR A 289 3.48 -12.10 -8.88
CA THR A 289 2.72 -10.86 -9.03
C THR A 289 2.25 -10.23 -7.72
N PHE A 290 2.25 -10.96 -6.59
CA PHE A 290 1.94 -10.38 -5.26
C PHE A 290 2.83 -9.16 -4.95
N THR A 291 4.04 -9.14 -5.50
CA THR A 291 5.02 -8.06 -5.31
C THR A 291 4.47 -6.69 -5.73
N GLN A 292 3.53 -6.65 -6.69
CA GLN A 292 2.90 -5.40 -7.11
C GLN A 292 2.11 -4.72 -5.99
N GLU A 293 1.52 -5.49 -5.07
CA GLU A 293 0.85 -4.95 -3.89
C GLU A 293 1.85 -4.19 -3.00
N CYS A 294 3.05 -4.73 -2.83
CA CYS A 294 4.12 -4.09 -2.06
C CYS A 294 4.62 -2.81 -2.74
N ILE A 295 4.94 -2.86 -4.03
CA ILE A 295 5.45 -1.72 -4.79
C ILE A 295 4.43 -0.59 -4.83
N ASN A 296 3.16 -0.89 -5.13
CA ASN A 296 2.12 0.12 -5.22
C ASN A 296 1.91 0.82 -3.89
N CYS A 297 1.97 0.09 -2.77
CA CYS A 297 1.89 0.67 -1.44
C CYS A 297 3.09 1.58 -1.15
N HIS A 298 4.31 1.19 -1.52
CA HIS A 298 5.55 1.93 -1.25
C HIS A 298 5.88 3.05 -2.27
N LYS A 299 5.23 3.06 -3.44
CA LYS A 299 5.42 4.06 -4.50
C LYS A 299 5.29 5.53 -4.07
N PRO A 300 4.40 5.91 -3.13
CA PRO A 300 4.33 7.29 -2.61
C PRO A 300 5.64 7.81 -2.03
N VAL A 301 6.48 6.92 -1.49
CA VAL A 301 7.77 7.25 -0.89
C VAL A 301 8.95 6.84 -1.78
N LYS A 302 8.72 6.76 -3.10
CA LYS A 302 9.78 6.46 -4.08
C LYS A 302 10.99 7.40 -3.98
N ASP A 303 10.76 8.65 -3.60
CA ASP A 303 11.82 9.67 -3.48
C ASP A 303 12.68 9.45 -2.23
N ASN A 304 12.26 8.55 -1.33
CA ASN A 304 13.04 8.02 -0.21
C ASN A 304 13.47 6.56 -0.49
N ASP A 305 13.74 6.25 -1.76
CA ASP A 305 14.07 4.91 -2.27
C ASP A 305 13.09 3.83 -1.77
N PHE A 306 11.80 4.15 -1.81
CA PHE A 306 10.68 3.28 -1.43
C PHE A 306 10.64 2.87 0.06
N VAL A 307 11.40 3.51 0.95
CA VAL A 307 11.39 3.20 2.40
C VAL A 307 10.53 4.22 3.17
N PHE A 308 9.52 3.74 3.90
CA PHE A 308 8.64 4.60 4.73
C PHE A 308 9.30 5.08 6.00
N THR A 309 9.78 4.13 6.80
CA THR A 309 10.24 4.39 8.16
C THR A 309 11.72 4.72 8.10
N MET A 310 12.02 6.02 8.22
CA MET A 310 13.41 6.46 8.31
C MET A 310 14.03 5.92 9.60
N PRO A 311 15.28 5.44 9.53
CA PRO A 311 16.00 4.91 10.68
C PRO A 311 16.15 5.99 11.75
N LEU A 312 16.02 5.60 13.02
CA LEU A 312 16.38 6.47 14.13
C LEU A 312 17.86 6.84 13.98
N HIS A 313 18.21 8.11 14.18
CA HIS A 313 19.61 8.54 14.14
C HIS A 313 20.42 7.78 15.19
N LEU A 314 21.20 6.80 14.74
CA LEU A 314 22.14 6.06 15.58
C LEU A 314 23.33 6.98 15.86
N LYS A 315 23.26 7.84 16.88
CA LYS A 315 24.44 8.55 17.36
C LYS A 315 25.49 7.50 17.76
N SER A 316 26.67 7.55 17.14
CA SER A 316 27.81 6.78 17.65
C SER A 316 28.14 7.33 19.04
N LYS A 317 28.12 6.45 20.05
CA LYS A 317 28.89 6.71 21.27
C LYS A 317 30.37 6.63 20.95
#